data_AF-F8GHI0-F1
#
_entry.id   AF-F8GHI0-F1
#
_cell.length_a   1.000
_cell.length_b   1.000
_cell.length_c   1.000
_cell.angle_alpha   90.00
_cell.angle_beta   90.00
_cell.angle_gamma   90.00
#
_symmetry.space_group_name_H-M   'P 1'
#
loop_
_entity.id
_entity.type
_entity.pdbx_description
1 polymer ?
#
loop_
_entity_poly.entity_id
_entity_poly.type
_entity_poly.pdbx_seq_one_letter_code
_entity_poly.pdbx_strand_id
1 'polypeptide(L)'
;MCYFFKEILSLFSIHLAADNLHYLQSFSQAQLIHYRKGLEMKKLIGLVTLFTLAMPLQSMAAAVSVDAKLNSTSGGSGASVSVFSGNSFSVTVGPLDLWSAGAFPRWSNANGIDGPDLLATGLPDTNGDNPGVSAGTIIGSDIFGNWTQGGLNAPFGSLVGSFDNGVSFFNIGTNYVGIAASNILNLYYFDSNNGDNIGSIIANVSAVPEPETYVMLLAGLGLLGFSASRRKQGT
;
A
#
# COMPACT_ATOMS: atom_id res chain seq x y z
N MET A 1 45.05 32.73 25.03
CA MET A 1 44.56 33.96 25.69
C MET A 1 43.78 33.62 26.98
N CYS A 2 44.34 32.75 27.83
CA CYS A 2 43.72 32.32 29.11
C CYS A 2 44.50 32.81 30.34
N TYR A 3 45.51 33.65 30.14
CA TYR A 3 46.38 34.12 31.23
C TYR A 3 45.96 35.48 31.82
N PHE A 4 44.99 36.18 31.22
CA PHE A 4 44.60 37.53 31.67
C PHE A 4 43.53 37.55 32.78
N PHE A 5 42.95 36.40 33.12
CA PHE A 5 41.89 36.32 34.15
C PHE A 5 42.42 36.13 35.58
N LYS A 6 43.73 35.84 35.74
CA LYS A 6 44.33 35.59 37.07
C LYS A 6 44.82 36.86 37.78
N GLU A 7 45.15 37.92 37.06
CA GLU A 7 45.72 39.14 37.67
C GLU A 7 44.68 40.13 38.19
N ILE A 8 43.43 40.09 37.72
CA ILE A 8 42.36 40.95 38.24
C ILE A 8 41.83 40.45 39.61
N LEU A 9 42.07 39.19 39.96
CA LEU A 9 41.67 38.60 41.24
C LEU A 9 42.64 38.89 42.41
N SER A 10 43.84 39.42 42.13
CA SER A 10 44.89 39.61 43.15
C SER A 10 44.77 40.92 43.94
N LEU A 11 44.12 41.96 43.39
CA LEU A 11 44.03 43.27 44.04
C LEU A 11 42.76 43.49 44.90
N PHE A 12 41.86 42.51 44.95
CA PHE A 12 40.62 42.58 45.74
C PHE A 12 40.55 41.51 46.84
N SER A 13 41.72 41.04 47.31
CA SER A 13 41.82 40.06 48.41
C SER A 13 42.07 40.73 49.76
N ILE A 14 41.41 41.84 50.08
CA ILE A 14 41.28 42.29 51.47
C ILE A 14 39.85 42.86 51.63
N HIS A 15 39.03 42.18 52.42
CA HIS A 15 37.82 42.68 53.11
C HIS A 15 36.37 42.27 52.70
N LEU A 16 36.12 41.32 51.78
CA LEU A 16 34.75 40.79 51.60
C LEU A 16 34.72 39.27 51.38
N ALA A 17 34.82 38.48 52.44
CA ALA A 17 35.06 37.03 52.35
C ALA A 17 33.89 36.10 52.71
N ALA A 18 32.68 36.57 53.02
CA ALA A 18 31.58 35.66 53.42
C ALA A 18 30.28 35.84 52.61
N ASP A 19 29.80 37.07 52.43
CA ASP A 19 28.45 37.30 51.91
C ASP A 19 28.30 37.09 50.38
N ASN A 20 29.41 37.16 49.63
CA ASN A 20 29.40 36.97 48.18
C ASN A 20 29.49 35.50 47.72
N LEU A 21 29.86 34.57 48.61
CA LEU A 21 30.05 33.16 48.25
C LEU A 21 28.71 32.44 48.01
N HIS A 22 27.71 32.75 48.84
CA HIS A 22 26.34 32.23 48.70
C HIS A 22 25.68 32.70 47.41
N TYR A 23 25.90 33.96 47.03
CA TYR A 23 25.32 34.53 45.81
C TYR A 23 25.91 33.88 44.55
N LEU A 24 27.22 33.67 44.51
CA LEU A 24 27.91 33.01 43.39
C LEU A 24 27.54 31.53 43.26
N GLN A 25 27.39 30.80 44.37
CA GLN A 25 26.91 29.41 44.34
C GLN A 25 25.45 29.30 43.84
N SER A 26 24.59 30.23 44.24
CA SER A 26 23.18 30.25 43.78
C SER A 26 23.06 30.54 42.28
N PHE A 27 23.86 31.47 41.76
CA PHE A 27 23.90 31.82 40.34
C PHE A 27 24.42 30.65 39.48
N SER A 28 25.44 29.95 39.96
CA SER A 28 25.99 28.75 39.32
C SER A 28 24.97 27.62 39.24
N GLN A 29 24.26 27.32 40.34
CA GLN A 29 23.23 26.27 40.36
C GLN A 29 22.04 26.60 39.45
N ALA A 30 21.59 27.85 39.41
CA ALA A 30 20.50 28.28 38.53
C ALA A 30 20.86 28.15 37.04
N GLN A 31 22.09 28.54 36.66
CA GLN A 31 22.62 28.36 35.30
C GLN A 31 22.70 26.87 34.90
N LEU A 32 23.14 26.02 35.84
CA LEU A 32 23.28 24.57 35.62
C LEU A 32 21.91 23.88 35.45
N ILE A 33 20.90 24.28 36.23
CA ILE A 33 19.51 23.80 36.10
C ILE A 33 18.91 24.24 34.77
N HIS A 34 19.15 25.48 34.33
CA HIS A 34 18.64 25.99 33.07
C HIS A 34 19.25 25.24 31.86
N TYR A 35 20.57 24.98 31.91
CA TYR A 35 21.27 24.16 30.92
C TYR A 35 20.77 22.71 30.88
N ARG A 36 20.53 22.10 32.06
CA ARG A 36 20.02 20.73 32.18
C ARG A 36 18.61 20.59 31.60
N LYS A 37 17.71 21.54 31.87
CA LYS A 37 16.37 21.60 31.27
C LYS A 37 16.41 21.75 29.75
N GLY A 38 17.31 22.59 29.22
CA GLY A 38 17.50 22.75 27.78
C GLY A 38 18.03 21.48 27.09
N LEU A 39 18.88 20.72 27.78
CA LEU A 39 19.40 19.44 27.29
C LEU A 39 18.33 18.33 27.28
N GLU A 40 17.50 18.27 28.33
CA GLU A 40 16.40 17.30 28.43
C GLU A 40 15.28 17.60 27.43
N MET A 41 14.96 18.89 27.16
CA MET A 41 14.02 19.25 26.09
C MET A 41 14.53 18.87 24.70
N LYS A 42 15.83 19.04 24.41
CA LYS A 42 16.40 18.64 23.11
C LYS A 42 16.35 17.11 22.92
N LYS A 43 16.56 16.33 23.99
CA LYS A 43 16.37 14.87 23.97
C LYS A 43 14.91 14.49 23.77
N LEU A 44 13.99 15.18 24.44
CA LEU A 44 12.56 14.96 24.31
C LEU A 44 12.07 15.28 22.89
N ILE A 45 12.52 16.39 22.31
CA ILE A 45 12.23 16.78 20.92
C ILE A 45 12.81 15.75 19.93
N GLY A 46 14.04 15.29 20.15
CA GLY A 46 14.66 14.25 19.33
C GLY A 46 13.98 12.88 19.43
N LEU A 47 13.41 12.55 20.60
CA LEU A 47 12.63 11.32 20.80
C LEU A 47 11.27 11.40 20.12
N VAL A 48 10.62 12.57 20.16
CA VAL A 48 9.31 12.81 19.53
C VAL A 48 9.42 12.83 18.00
N THR A 49 10.47 13.41 17.41
CA THR A 49 10.68 13.38 15.95
C THR A 49 11.04 12.00 15.41
N LEU A 50 11.64 11.12 16.23
CA LEU A 50 11.93 9.74 15.83
C LEU A 50 10.67 8.87 15.79
N PHE A 51 9.67 9.17 16.64
CA PHE A 51 8.41 8.42 16.71
C PHE A 51 7.45 8.71 15.56
N THR A 52 7.49 9.91 14.96
CA THR A 52 6.62 10.28 13.82
C THR A 52 7.05 9.66 12.49
N LEU A 53 8.26 9.10 12.39
CA LEU A 53 8.79 8.45 11.19
C LEU A 53 8.51 6.93 11.12
N ALA A 54 7.82 6.37 12.11
CA ALA A 54 7.59 4.92 12.24
C ALA A 54 6.11 4.54 12.09
N MET A 55 5.33 5.28 11.29
CA MET A 55 3.96 4.89 11.00
C MET A 55 3.97 3.68 10.06
N PRO A 56 3.29 2.57 10.39
CA PRO A 56 3.19 1.44 9.47
C PRO A 56 2.41 1.90 8.23
N LEU A 57 3.01 1.76 7.04
CA LEU A 57 2.28 1.86 5.78
C LEU A 57 1.18 0.80 5.78
N GLN A 58 -0.07 1.22 5.84
CA GLN A 58 -1.21 0.31 5.74
C GLN A 58 -1.32 -0.21 4.32
N SER A 59 -1.62 -1.51 4.18
CA SER A 59 -2.10 -2.09 2.92
C SER A 59 -3.24 -1.21 2.40
N MET A 60 -3.13 -0.78 1.14
CA MET A 60 -4.22 -0.07 0.48
C MET A 60 -5.10 -1.14 -0.17
N ALA A 61 -6.23 -1.42 0.47
CA ALA A 61 -7.28 -2.25 -0.09
C ALA A 61 -8.28 -1.34 -0.83
N ALA A 62 -8.52 -1.62 -2.10
CA ALA A 62 -9.50 -0.93 -2.94
C ALA A 62 -10.52 -1.93 -3.47
N ALA A 63 -11.80 -1.57 -3.44
CA ALA A 63 -12.86 -2.29 -4.14
C ALA A 63 -13.08 -1.62 -5.50
N VAL A 64 -12.88 -2.37 -6.58
CA VAL A 64 -12.95 -1.89 -7.96
C VAL A 64 -14.14 -2.55 -8.65
N SER A 65 -15.11 -1.74 -9.07
CA SER A 65 -16.20 -2.22 -9.91
C SER A 65 -15.69 -2.41 -11.34
N VAL A 66 -15.84 -3.62 -11.87
CA VAL A 66 -15.47 -3.95 -13.26
C VAL A 66 -16.76 -4.29 -14.00
N ASP A 67 -17.21 -3.37 -14.85
CA ASP A 67 -18.40 -3.51 -15.67
C ASP A 67 -18.06 -4.28 -16.96
N ALA A 68 -18.86 -5.29 -17.28
CA ALA A 68 -18.58 -6.20 -18.38
C ALA A 68 -18.57 -5.51 -19.76
N LYS A 69 -19.31 -4.41 -19.93
CA LYS A 69 -19.43 -3.65 -21.17
C LYS A 69 -18.42 -2.51 -21.25
N LEU A 70 -18.37 -1.68 -20.20
CA LEU A 70 -17.52 -0.49 -20.13
C LEU A 70 -16.04 -0.84 -19.95
N ASN A 71 -15.74 -1.97 -19.31
CA ASN A 71 -14.38 -2.44 -19.07
C ASN A 71 -14.00 -3.67 -19.91
N SER A 72 -14.67 -3.90 -21.04
CA SER A 72 -14.35 -5.01 -21.94
C SER A 72 -13.05 -4.81 -22.73
N THR A 73 -12.33 -5.90 -23.03
CA THR A 73 -11.14 -5.89 -23.88
C THR A 73 -11.40 -5.64 -25.37
N SER A 74 -12.64 -5.75 -25.85
CA SER A 74 -13.00 -5.56 -27.28
C SER A 74 -13.56 -4.17 -27.61
N GLY A 75 -13.71 -3.28 -26.63
CA GLY A 75 -14.22 -1.92 -26.88
C GLY A 75 -14.40 -1.03 -25.64
N GLY A 76 -14.02 -1.51 -24.45
CA GLY A 76 -14.06 -0.75 -23.21
C GLY A 76 -12.72 -0.10 -22.85
N SER A 77 -12.66 0.49 -21.66
CA SER A 77 -11.44 1.00 -21.03
C SER A 77 -11.25 0.32 -19.68
N GLY A 78 -10.02 0.03 -19.27
CA GLY A 78 -9.78 -0.74 -18.05
C GLY A 78 -10.21 0.01 -16.79
N ALA A 79 -10.73 -0.73 -15.81
CA ALA A 79 -10.98 -0.20 -14.47
C ALA A 79 -9.64 -0.09 -13.74
N SER A 80 -9.11 1.13 -13.63
CA SER A 80 -7.78 1.38 -13.10
C SER A 80 -7.74 1.39 -11.58
N VAL A 81 -6.69 0.78 -11.01
CA VAL A 81 -6.37 0.82 -9.59
C VAL A 81 -4.87 0.95 -9.39
N SER A 82 -4.46 1.73 -8.38
CA SER A 82 -3.04 1.89 -8.06
C SER A 82 -2.50 0.60 -7.45
N VAL A 83 -1.45 0.07 -8.07
CA VAL A 83 -0.60 -0.99 -7.52
C VAL A 83 0.83 -0.53 -7.72
N PHE A 84 1.65 -0.45 -6.67
CA PHE A 84 2.98 0.16 -6.80
C PHE A 84 3.95 -0.82 -7.49
N SER A 85 4.62 -0.37 -8.55
CA SER A 85 5.56 -1.20 -9.31
C SER A 85 6.62 -1.82 -8.41
N GLY A 86 6.90 -3.11 -8.59
CA GLY A 86 7.84 -3.89 -7.78
C GLY A 86 7.21 -4.55 -6.55
N ASN A 87 6.02 -4.12 -6.12
CA ASN A 87 5.41 -4.63 -4.90
C ASN A 87 4.48 -5.81 -5.17
N SER A 88 4.23 -6.60 -4.13
CA SER A 88 3.17 -7.60 -4.17
C SER A 88 1.79 -6.96 -4.11
N PHE A 89 0.87 -7.54 -4.86
CA PHE A 89 -0.54 -7.23 -4.79
C PHE A 89 -1.36 -8.52 -4.89
N SER A 90 -2.58 -8.48 -4.36
CA SER A 90 -3.57 -9.52 -4.55
C SER A 90 -4.86 -8.94 -5.10
N VAL A 91 -5.58 -9.77 -5.86
CA VAL A 91 -6.94 -9.48 -6.34
C VAL A 91 -7.83 -10.63 -5.93
N THR A 92 -8.98 -10.32 -5.36
CA THR A 92 -9.99 -11.30 -4.95
C THR A 92 -11.36 -10.84 -5.41
N VAL A 93 -12.18 -11.78 -5.90
CA VAL A 93 -13.57 -11.56 -6.32
C VAL A 93 -14.44 -12.63 -5.69
N GLY A 94 -15.67 -12.29 -5.35
CA GLY A 94 -16.66 -13.27 -4.90
C GLY A 94 -16.87 -14.35 -5.97
N PRO A 95 -16.79 -15.66 -5.64
CA PRO A 95 -17.00 -16.72 -6.65
C PRO A 95 -18.44 -16.81 -7.16
N LEU A 96 -19.38 -16.12 -6.49
CA LEU A 96 -20.80 -15.99 -6.85
C LEU A 96 -21.13 -14.61 -7.43
N ASP A 97 -20.12 -13.76 -7.64
CA ASP A 97 -20.28 -12.48 -8.33
C ASP A 97 -20.27 -12.76 -9.83
N LEU A 98 -21.37 -12.44 -10.51
CA LEU A 98 -21.68 -12.91 -11.85
C LEU A 98 -21.78 -11.76 -12.84
N TRP A 99 -21.30 -12.03 -14.04
CA TRP A 99 -21.45 -11.18 -15.21
C TRP A 99 -21.66 -12.05 -16.45
N SER A 100 -21.95 -11.43 -17.59
CA SER A 100 -22.33 -12.18 -18.78
C SER A 100 -21.71 -11.64 -20.06
N ALA A 101 -21.30 -12.56 -20.94
CA ALA A 101 -20.94 -12.28 -22.34
C ALA A 101 -22.19 -12.25 -23.24
N GLY A 102 -23.36 -11.93 -22.68
CA GLY A 102 -24.62 -11.71 -23.37
C GLY A 102 -25.65 -12.81 -23.18
N ALA A 103 -26.19 -13.33 -24.29
CA ALA A 103 -27.30 -14.27 -24.24
C ALA A 103 -26.92 -15.56 -23.51
N PHE A 104 -27.91 -16.14 -22.83
CA PHE A 104 -27.80 -17.42 -22.12
C PHE A 104 -27.28 -18.54 -23.05
N PRO A 105 -26.43 -19.47 -22.57
CA PRO A 105 -25.85 -19.59 -21.22
C PRO A 105 -24.41 -19.05 -21.15
N ARG A 106 -24.23 -17.72 -21.29
CA ARG A 106 -22.91 -17.06 -21.27
C ARG A 106 -22.63 -16.27 -19.99
N TRP A 107 -23.20 -16.71 -18.87
CA TRP A 107 -22.85 -16.16 -17.56
C TRP A 107 -21.60 -16.83 -17.02
N SER A 108 -20.78 -16.05 -16.32
CA SER A 108 -19.56 -16.51 -15.67
C SER A 108 -19.35 -15.80 -14.35
N ASN A 109 -18.43 -16.32 -13.53
CA ASN A 109 -17.76 -15.52 -12.51
C ASN A 109 -16.43 -14.99 -13.07
N ALA A 110 -15.58 -14.43 -12.21
CA ALA A 110 -14.29 -13.89 -12.63
C ALA A 110 -13.33 -14.91 -13.27
N ASN A 111 -13.50 -16.22 -13.11
CA ASN A 111 -12.67 -17.21 -13.81
C ASN A 111 -13.03 -17.33 -15.30
N GLY A 112 -14.20 -16.83 -15.70
CA GLY A 112 -14.75 -16.99 -17.04
C GLY A 112 -15.59 -18.24 -17.19
N ILE A 113 -15.95 -18.56 -18.44
CA ILE A 113 -16.70 -19.76 -18.79
C ILE A 113 -15.70 -20.93 -18.93
N ASP A 114 -15.08 -21.30 -17.81
CA ASP A 114 -13.90 -22.18 -17.74
C ASP A 114 -14.23 -23.67 -17.47
N GLY A 115 -15.53 -24.00 -17.41
CA GLY A 115 -16.07 -25.32 -17.07
C GLY A 115 -15.94 -25.65 -15.57
N PRO A 116 -16.53 -26.77 -15.07
CA PRO A 116 -17.80 -27.37 -15.50
C PRO A 116 -18.94 -26.35 -15.51
N ASP A 117 -20.11 -26.73 -16.03
CA ASP A 117 -21.27 -25.85 -16.14
C ASP A 117 -21.54 -25.07 -14.84
N LEU A 118 -21.54 -23.73 -14.93
CA LEU A 118 -21.87 -22.86 -13.82
C LEU A 118 -23.37 -22.91 -13.58
N LEU A 119 -23.80 -23.10 -12.33
CA LEU A 119 -25.21 -23.21 -11.99
C LEU A 119 -25.73 -21.91 -11.35
N ALA A 120 -26.96 -21.53 -11.71
CA ALA A 120 -27.66 -20.44 -11.04
C ALA A 120 -27.87 -20.74 -9.56
N THR A 121 -27.73 -19.71 -8.73
CA THR A 121 -28.16 -19.71 -7.32
C THR A 121 -29.66 -19.46 -7.17
N GLY A 122 -30.31 -18.93 -8.23
CA GLY A 122 -31.72 -18.51 -8.23
C GLY A 122 -31.98 -17.18 -7.52
N LEU A 123 -30.93 -16.47 -7.11
CA LEU A 123 -31.00 -15.15 -6.45
C LEU A 123 -30.03 -14.18 -7.14
N PRO A 124 -30.31 -12.87 -7.11
CA PRO A 124 -29.30 -11.87 -7.48
C PRO A 124 -28.05 -12.00 -6.61
N ASP A 125 -26.89 -11.72 -7.19
CA ASP A 125 -25.62 -11.65 -6.47
C ASP A 125 -25.47 -10.34 -5.66
N THR A 126 -24.28 -10.09 -5.12
CA THR A 126 -23.98 -8.91 -4.31
C THR A 126 -24.12 -7.59 -5.06
N ASN A 127 -24.04 -7.63 -6.39
CA ASN A 127 -24.10 -6.48 -7.28
C ASN A 127 -25.50 -6.30 -7.88
N GLY A 128 -26.41 -7.25 -7.60
CA GLY A 128 -27.78 -7.27 -8.09
C GLY A 128 -27.92 -7.94 -9.45
N ASP A 129 -26.85 -8.54 -9.98
CA ASP A 129 -26.87 -9.27 -11.23
C ASP A 129 -27.53 -10.63 -11.03
N ASN A 130 -28.42 -10.99 -11.94
CA ASN A 130 -29.22 -12.21 -11.85
C ASN A 130 -29.48 -12.81 -13.24
N PRO A 131 -29.09 -14.07 -13.48
CA PRO A 131 -29.46 -14.81 -14.69
C PRO A 131 -30.97 -14.93 -14.95
N GLY A 132 -31.81 -14.70 -13.93
CA GLY A 132 -33.26 -14.72 -14.07
C GLY A 132 -33.86 -16.12 -14.22
N VAL A 133 -33.11 -17.15 -13.85
CA VAL A 133 -33.51 -18.56 -13.93
C VAL A 133 -33.48 -19.23 -12.56
N SER A 134 -34.22 -20.34 -12.42
CA SER A 134 -34.26 -21.12 -11.19
C SER A 134 -32.88 -21.67 -10.80
N ALA A 135 -32.66 -21.82 -9.49
CA ALA A 135 -31.46 -22.43 -8.94
C ALA A 135 -31.18 -23.82 -9.55
N GLY A 136 -29.91 -24.13 -9.82
CA GLY A 136 -29.48 -25.38 -10.45
C GLY A 136 -29.60 -25.40 -11.98
N THR A 137 -30.08 -24.33 -12.61
CA THR A 137 -30.03 -24.15 -14.07
C THR A 137 -28.60 -23.83 -14.50
N ILE A 138 -28.11 -24.49 -15.54
CA ILE A 138 -26.80 -24.17 -16.15
C ILE A 138 -26.86 -22.78 -16.78
N ILE A 139 -26.05 -21.84 -16.31
CA ILE A 139 -25.99 -20.45 -16.79
C ILE A 139 -24.70 -20.12 -17.54
N GLY A 140 -23.65 -20.91 -17.35
CA GLY A 140 -22.35 -20.79 -18.03
C GLY A 140 -21.93 -22.16 -18.51
N SER A 141 -21.70 -22.33 -19.82
CA SER A 141 -21.38 -23.64 -20.40
C SER A 141 -20.07 -23.62 -21.19
N ASP A 142 -19.22 -24.63 -21.01
CA ASP A 142 -17.87 -24.70 -21.58
C ASP A 142 -17.79 -24.80 -23.12
N ILE A 143 -18.95 -24.88 -23.79
CA ILE A 143 -19.09 -24.96 -25.25
C ILE A 143 -18.48 -23.78 -26.02
N PHE A 144 -18.25 -22.64 -25.38
CA PHE A 144 -17.71 -21.44 -26.02
C PHE A 144 -16.17 -21.45 -26.11
N GLY A 145 -15.49 -22.24 -25.29
CA GLY A 145 -14.03 -22.37 -25.28
C GLY A 145 -13.29 -21.08 -24.90
N ASN A 146 -12.03 -20.98 -25.35
CA ASN A 146 -11.15 -19.85 -25.03
C ASN A 146 -11.12 -18.80 -26.15
N TRP A 147 -10.94 -17.55 -25.74
CA TRP A 147 -10.61 -16.43 -26.59
C TRP A 147 -9.12 -16.11 -26.54
N THR A 148 -8.54 -15.65 -27.65
CA THR A 148 -7.14 -15.20 -27.69
C THR A 148 -7.05 -13.73 -28.07
N GLN A 149 -6.45 -12.93 -27.19
CA GLN A 149 -6.24 -11.49 -27.40
C GLN A 149 -5.08 -10.99 -26.54
N GLY A 150 -4.28 -10.04 -27.05
CA GLY A 150 -3.19 -9.40 -26.29
C GLY A 150 -2.18 -10.39 -25.69
N GLY A 151 -1.92 -11.50 -26.39
CA GLY A 151 -1.00 -12.56 -25.95
C GLY A 151 -1.56 -13.53 -24.90
N LEU A 152 -2.81 -13.35 -24.45
CA LEU A 152 -3.49 -14.25 -23.53
C LEU A 152 -4.48 -15.16 -24.27
N ASN A 153 -4.50 -16.44 -23.93
CA ASN A 153 -5.55 -17.39 -24.31
C ASN A 153 -6.30 -17.82 -23.04
N ALA A 154 -7.52 -17.31 -22.85
CA ALA A 154 -8.31 -17.52 -21.64
C ALA A 154 -9.80 -17.69 -21.98
N PRO A 155 -10.61 -18.28 -21.08
CA PRO A 155 -12.05 -18.40 -21.26
C PRO A 155 -12.72 -17.04 -21.49
N PHE A 156 -13.84 -17.05 -22.21
CA PHE A 156 -14.69 -15.86 -22.30
C PHE A 156 -15.20 -15.45 -20.92
N GLY A 157 -15.29 -14.15 -20.68
CA GLY A 157 -15.78 -13.59 -19.43
C GLY A 157 -14.86 -13.77 -18.23
N SER A 158 -13.57 -14.07 -18.44
CA SER A 158 -12.57 -14.03 -17.37
C SER A 158 -12.25 -12.58 -16.99
N LEU A 159 -11.95 -12.36 -15.71
CA LEU A 159 -11.31 -11.14 -15.22
C LEU A 159 -9.83 -11.21 -15.59
N VAL A 160 -9.36 -10.20 -16.31
CA VAL A 160 -7.95 -10.11 -16.72
C VAL A 160 -7.35 -8.78 -16.29
N GLY A 161 -6.03 -8.81 -16.10
CA GLY A 161 -5.24 -7.63 -15.78
C GLY A 161 -4.41 -7.16 -16.97
N SER A 162 -4.11 -5.87 -17.00
CA SER A 162 -3.13 -5.27 -17.91
C SER A 162 -2.37 -4.15 -17.21
N PHE A 163 -1.07 -4.08 -17.48
CA PHE A 163 -0.18 -2.99 -17.03
C PHE A 163 0.15 -1.98 -18.13
N ASP A 164 -0.34 -2.23 -19.35
CA ASP A 164 0.00 -1.49 -20.57
C ASP A 164 -1.26 -0.98 -21.31
N ASN A 165 -2.31 -0.65 -20.55
CA ASN A 165 -3.57 -0.09 -21.04
C ASN A 165 -4.29 -0.98 -22.08
N GLY A 166 -4.27 -2.29 -21.88
CA GLY A 166 -4.99 -3.27 -22.69
C GLY A 166 -4.26 -3.71 -23.95
N VAL A 167 -2.94 -3.49 -24.04
CA VAL A 167 -2.11 -4.02 -25.14
C VAL A 167 -1.80 -5.50 -24.90
N SER A 168 -1.46 -5.88 -23.67
CA SER A 168 -1.28 -7.26 -23.25
C SER A 168 -2.08 -7.59 -21.99
N PHE A 169 -2.43 -8.87 -21.85
CA PHE A 169 -3.27 -9.34 -20.75
C PHE A 169 -2.66 -10.52 -20.02
N PHE A 170 -3.01 -10.65 -18.74
CA PHE A 170 -2.77 -11.84 -17.94
C PHE A 170 -4.04 -12.23 -17.18
N ASN A 171 -4.23 -13.53 -16.95
CA ASN A 171 -5.41 -14.02 -16.24
C ASN A 171 -5.34 -13.65 -14.76
N ILE A 172 -6.44 -13.09 -14.23
CA ILE A 172 -6.60 -12.80 -12.80
C ILE A 172 -7.54 -13.81 -12.16
N GLY A 173 -8.72 -14.02 -12.73
CA GLY A 173 -9.71 -14.92 -12.14
C GLY A 173 -10.31 -14.42 -10.83
N THR A 174 -10.87 -15.35 -10.04
CA THR A 174 -11.44 -15.08 -8.72
C THR A 174 -10.38 -14.77 -7.65
N ASN A 175 -9.15 -15.28 -7.81
CA ASN A 175 -8.06 -15.09 -6.87
C ASN A 175 -6.72 -15.00 -7.61
N TYR A 176 -5.98 -13.92 -7.36
CA TYR A 176 -4.67 -13.68 -7.95
C TYR A 176 -3.72 -13.08 -6.92
N VAL A 177 -2.44 -13.48 -6.99
CA VAL A 177 -1.33 -12.84 -6.28
C VAL A 177 -0.17 -12.70 -7.25
N GLY A 178 0.42 -11.51 -7.33
CA GLY A 178 1.55 -11.25 -8.21
C GLY A 178 2.36 -10.03 -7.80
N ILE A 179 3.36 -9.72 -8.62
CA ILE A 179 4.20 -8.54 -8.47
C ILE A 179 3.78 -7.52 -9.53
N ALA A 180 3.54 -6.28 -9.11
CA ALA A 180 3.10 -5.22 -10.00
C ALA A 180 4.21 -4.81 -10.98
N ALA A 181 3.94 -4.91 -12.28
CA ALA A 181 4.90 -4.49 -13.30
C ALA A 181 4.86 -2.98 -13.58
N SER A 182 3.78 -2.30 -13.19
CA SER A 182 3.56 -0.85 -13.34
C SER A 182 2.87 -0.29 -12.10
N ASN A 183 2.71 1.04 -12.04
CA ASN A 183 2.05 1.74 -10.94
C ASN A 183 0.51 1.69 -10.98
N ILE A 184 -0.04 1.22 -12.10
CA ILE A 184 -1.47 1.13 -12.34
C ILE A 184 -1.76 -0.25 -12.91
N LEU A 185 -2.69 -0.95 -12.28
CA LEU A 185 -3.32 -2.15 -12.81
C LEU A 185 -4.65 -1.75 -13.43
N ASN A 186 -4.86 -2.15 -14.67
CA ASN A 186 -6.15 -2.02 -15.33
C ASN A 186 -6.83 -3.38 -15.35
N LEU A 187 -8.05 -3.44 -14.81
CA LEU A 187 -8.89 -4.63 -14.80
C LEU A 187 -9.88 -4.60 -15.96
N TYR A 188 -10.06 -5.74 -16.63
CA TYR A 188 -10.95 -5.87 -17.78
C TYR A 188 -11.82 -7.13 -17.73
N TYR A 189 -12.96 -7.03 -18.39
CA TYR A 189 -13.77 -8.18 -18.81
C TYR A 189 -13.25 -8.75 -20.13
N PHE A 190 -12.78 -9.98 -20.14
CA PHE A 190 -12.13 -10.59 -21.30
C PHE A 190 -13.15 -11.18 -22.27
N ASP A 191 -13.36 -10.51 -23.40
CA ASP A 191 -14.34 -10.94 -24.39
C ASP A 191 -14.09 -10.30 -25.77
N SER A 192 -14.60 -10.95 -26.82
CA SER A 192 -14.45 -10.55 -28.22
C SER A 192 -15.48 -9.52 -28.68
N ASN A 193 -16.58 -9.30 -27.94
CA ASN A 193 -17.65 -8.40 -28.33
C ASN A 193 -18.32 -7.71 -27.14
N ASN A 194 -17.90 -6.50 -26.81
CA ASN A 194 -18.48 -5.77 -25.69
C ASN A 194 -19.96 -5.37 -25.87
N GLY A 195 -20.51 -5.45 -27.09
CA GLY A 195 -21.84 -4.97 -27.42
C GLY A 195 -22.96 -5.68 -26.68
N ASP A 196 -22.79 -6.97 -26.37
CA ASP A 196 -23.75 -7.81 -25.67
C ASP A 196 -23.36 -8.12 -24.22
N ASN A 197 -22.27 -7.56 -23.70
CA ASN A 197 -21.88 -7.78 -22.30
C ASN A 197 -22.82 -7.08 -21.32
N ILE A 198 -23.09 -7.75 -20.18
CA ILE A 198 -24.03 -7.30 -19.16
C ILE A 198 -23.46 -7.63 -17.77
N GLY A 199 -23.74 -6.75 -16.80
CA GLY A 199 -23.41 -6.95 -15.39
C GLY A 199 -22.02 -6.46 -15.02
N SER A 200 -21.66 -6.68 -13.76
CA SER A 200 -20.41 -6.20 -13.17
C SER A 200 -19.99 -7.04 -11.98
N ILE A 201 -18.68 -7.09 -11.73
CA ILE A 201 -18.14 -7.69 -10.49
C ILE A 201 -17.40 -6.65 -9.66
N ILE A 202 -17.25 -6.91 -8.36
CA ILE A 202 -16.35 -6.19 -7.47
C ILE A 202 -15.05 -6.96 -7.28
N ALA A 203 -13.95 -6.39 -7.77
CA ALA A 203 -12.60 -6.87 -7.50
C ALA A 203 -11.98 -6.14 -6.30
N ASN A 204 -11.70 -6.88 -5.23
CA ASN A 204 -10.96 -6.38 -4.08
C ASN A 204 -9.46 -6.51 -4.34
N VAL A 205 -8.79 -5.37 -4.52
CA VAL A 205 -7.36 -5.28 -4.79
C VAL A 205 -6.64 -4.81 -3.54
N SER A 206 -5.71 -5.60 -3.02
CA SER A 206 -4.84 -5.23 -1.90
C SER A 206 -3.42 -5.09 -2.40
N ALA A 207 -2.91 -3.86 -2.43
CA ALA A 207 -1.50 -3.59 -2.68
C ALA A 207 -0.80 -3.38 -1.33
N VAL A 208 0.38 -3.99 -1.17
CA VAL A 208 1.26 -3.73 -0.04
C VAL A 208 2.29 -2.71 -0.50
N PRO A 209 2.23 -1.44 -0.06
CA PRO A 209 3.37 -0.54 -0.24
C PRO A 209 4.61 -1.21 0.36
N GLU A 210 5.72 -1.28 -0.36
CA GLU A 210 6.98 -1.71 0.23
C GLU A 210 7.15 -0.87 1.47
N PRO A 211 7.30 -1.53 2.63
CA PRO A 211 7.39 -0.77 3.84
C PRO A 211 8.63 0.11 3.75
N GLU A 212 8.52 1.29 4.35
CA GLU A 212 9.67 2.10 4.73
C GLU A 212 10.74 1.29 5.47
N THR A 213 10.56 -0.01 5.77
CA THR A 213 11.55 -1.00 6.20
C THR A 213 12.92 -0.83 5.54
N TYR A 214 13.07 -0.54 4.24
CA TYR A 214 14.41 -0.29 3.70
C TYR A 214 14.99 1.04 4.20
N VAL A 215 14.18 2.09 4.24
CA VAL A 215 14.56 3.40 4.78
C VAL A 215 14.80 3.32 6.29
N MET A 216 14.03 2.55 7.03
CA MET A 216 14.11 2.30 8.46
C MET A 216 15.25 1.34 8.81
N LEU A 217 15.55 0.36 7.96
CA LEU A 217 16.73 -0.48 8.04
C LEU A 217 17.98 0.38 7.83
N LEU A 218 18.00 1.21 6.78
CA LEU A 218 19.08 2.13 6.51
C LEU A 218 19.22 3.19 7.61
N ALA A 219 18.12 3.72 8.14
CA ALA A 219 18.12 4.64 9.27
C ALA A 219 18.62 3.95 10.55
N GLY A 220 18.19 2.71 10.80
CA GLY A 220 18.65 1.87 11.91
C GLY A 220 20.14 1.56 11.81
N LEU A 221 20.62 1.17 10.63
CA LEU A 221 22.05 0.96 10.34
C LEU A 221 22.85 2.25 10.47
N GLY A 222 22.31 3.38 10.00
CA GLY A 222 22.91 4.70 10.16
C GLY A 222 23.05 5.11 11.62
N LEU A 223 22.02 4.88 12.44
CA LEU A 223 22.05 5.10 13.88
C LEU A 223 23.06 4.20 14.59
N LEU A 224 23.15 2.92 14.22
CA LEU A 224 24.14 1.99 14.76
C LEU A 224 25.57 2.40 14.40
N GLY A 225 25.82 2.77 13.14
CA GLY A 225 27.10 3.29 12.68
C GLY A 225 27.52 4.56 13.41
N PHE A 226 26.60 5.52 13.59
CA PHE A 226 26.84 6.75 14.35
C PHE A 226 27.07 6.50 15.84
N SER A 227 26.41 5.50 16.43
CA SER A 227 26.61 5.13 17.83
C SER A 227 27.96 4.42 18.05
N ALA A 228 28.41 3.63 17.09
CA ALA A 228 29.71 2.98 17.10
C ALA A 228 30.87 3.97 16.92
N SER A 229 30.72 4.99 16.07
CA SER A 229 31.77 6.01 15.83
C SER A 229 32.06 6.85 17.08
N ARG A 230 31.04 7.17 17.89
CA ARG A 230 31.21 7.92 19.15
C ARG A 230 32.03 7.17 20.20
N ARG A 231 32.03 5.83 20.17
CA ARG A 231 32.84 5.02 21.10
C ARG A 231 34.34 5.08 20.81
N LYS A 232 34.73 5.35 19.55
CA LYS A 232 36.14 5.43 19.14
C LYS A 232 36.81 6.76 19.47
N GLN A 233 36.06 7.80 19.84
CA GLN A 233 36.59 9.13 20.18
C GLN A 233 36.77 9.34 21.69
N GLY A 234 36.40 8.36 22.52
CA GLY A 234 36.48 8.42 23.99
C GLY A 234 37.62 7.61 24.62
N THR A 235 38.59 7.16 23.81
CA THR A 235 39.83 6.49 24.22
C THR A 235 41.00 7.22 23.62
#